data_AF-N1Q8Z4-F1
#
_entry.id   AF-N1Q8Z4-F1
#
_cell.length_a   1.000
_cell.length_b   1.000
_cell.length_c   1.000
_cell.angle_alpha   90.00
_cell.angle_beta   90.00
_cell.angle_gamma   90.00
#
_symmetry.space_group_name_H-M   'P 1'
#
loop_
_entity.id
_entity.type
_entity.pdbx_description
1 polymer ?
#
loop_
_entity_poly.entity_id
_entity_poly.type
_entity_poly.pdbx_seq_one_letter_code
_entity_poly.pdbx_strand_id
1 'polypeptide(L)'
;MHAKLQKQYTLIHEQEQEHRRQANLNAFQSWCPDTALLAEHLSSLSRVISDLRAHTEPGSRYSGLVETFETWADRAESILMDAHPGAAFIEALPESWRATHTSLALNMRSIQRDISMLPPLPPRSDAEDPSSLEIMIDDCVLLVDGMLKELEVMTKLQKEVLQRGKARIDEQINALMSTGVENRAQEKENWQPAWLNGG
;
A
#
# COMPACT_ATOMS: atom_id res chain seq x y z
N MET A 1 -30.76 31.76 -26.41
CA MET A 1 -30.19 31.71 -25.03
C MET A 1 -28.90 30.89 -24.98
N HIS A 2 -28.87 29.68 -25.53
CA HIS A 2 -27.67 28.81 -25.56
C HIS A 2 -26.42 29.42 -26.23
N ALA A 3 -26.55 30.08 -27.38
CA ALA A 3 -25.38 30.67 -28.07
C ALA A 3 -24.69 31.81 -27.28
N LYS A 4 -25.44 32.52 -26.41
CA LYS A 4 -24.88 33.58 -25.55
C LYS A 4 -24.13 32.98 -24.36
N LEU A 5 -24.70 31.96 -23.73
CA LEU A 5 -24.05 31.18 -22.67
C LEU A 5 -22.79 30.49 -23.17
N GLN A 6 -22.82 29.91 -24.37
CA GLN A 6 -21.65 29.25 -24.97
C GLN A 6 -20.51 30.25 -25.23
N LYS A 7 -20.83 31.44 -25.77
CA LYS A 7 -19.83 32.52 -25.94
C LYS A 7 -19.29 33.05 -24.62
N GLN A 8 -20.13 33.16 -23.59
CA GLN A 8 -19.69 33.58 -22.26
C GLN A 8 -18.81 32.52 -21.61
N TYR A 9 -19.16 31.24 -21.75
CA TYR A 9 -18.35 30.12 -21.27
C TYR A 9 -16.98 30.10 -21.93
N THR A 10 -16.90 30.21 -23.26
CA THR A 10 -15.60 30.21 -23.97
C THR A 10 -14.74 31.38 -23.53
N LEU A 11 -15.32 32.58 -23.37
CA LEU A 11 -14.59 33.76 -22.89
C LEU A 11 -14.04 33.55 -21.47
N ILE A 12 -14.86 33.04 -20.54
CA ILE A 12 -14.43 32.76 -19.17
C ILE A 12 -13.34 31.69 -19.17
N HIS A 13 -13.50 30.64 -19.97
CA HIS A 13 -12.52 29.56 -20.09
C HIS A 13 -11.16 30.06 -20.62
N GLU A 14 -11.16 30.91 -21.65
CA GLU A 14 -9.94 31.53 -22.17
C GLU A 14 -9.26 32.42 -21.12
N GLN A 15 -10.03 33.22 -20.37
CA GLN A 15 -9.51 34.05 -19.29
C GLN A 15 -8.91 33.22 -18.15
N GLU A 16 -9.58 32.14 -17.74
CA GLU A 16 -9.06 31.22 -16.73
C GLU A 16 -7.78 30.52 -17.19
N GLN A 17 -7.72 30.07 -18.45
CA GLN A 17 -6.53 29.45 -19.00
C GLN A 17 -5.34 30.42 -19.00
N GLU A 18 -5.57 31.66 -19.41
CA GLU A 18 -4.52 32.68 -19.43
C GLU A 18 -4.05 33.04 -18.01
N HIS A 19 -4.98 33.15 -17.06
CA HIS A 19 -4.65 33.37 -15.65
C HIS A 19 -3.78 32.24 -15.09
N ARG A 20 -4.16 30.98 -15.35
CA ARG A 20 -3.36 29.80 -14.94
C ARG A 20 -1.99 29.76 -15.64
N ARG A 21 -1.93 30.11 -16.93
CA ARG A 21 -0.68 30.19 -17.68
C ARG A 21 0.28 31.20 -17.05
N GLN A 22 -0.22 32.39 -16.70
CA GLN A 22 0.57 33.42 -16.05
C GLN A 22 1.03 32.99 -14.65
N ALA A 23 0.15 32.38 -13.86
CA ALA A 23 0.50 31.83 -12.55
C ALA A 23 1.61 30.78 -12.64
N ASN A 24 1.51 29.86 -13.61
CA ASN A 24 2.53 28.82 -13.84
C ASN A 24 3.87 29.39 -14.29
N LEU A 25 3.88 30.39 -15.19
CA LEU A 25 5.12 31.07 -15.59
C LEU A 25 5.79 31.79 -14.43
N ASN A 26 5.00 32.50 -13.62
CA ASN A 26 5.51 33.15 -12.41
C ASN A 26 6.08 32.10 -11.44
N ALA A 27 5.39 30.97 -11.27
CA ALA A 27 5.87 29.87 -10.43
C ALA A 27 7.21 29.33 -10.93
N PHE A 28 7.36 29.02 -12.22
CA PHE A 28 8.64 28.56 -12.78
C PHE A 28 9.76 29.59 -12.57
N GLN A 29 9.49 30.86 -12.85
CA GLN A 29 10.47 31.93 -12.69
C GLN A 29 10.90 32.10 -11.22
N SER A 30 9.95 31.96 -10.28
CA SER A 30 10.24 32.04 -8.84
C SER A 30 10.92 30.79 -8.29
N TRP A 31 10.63 29.62 -8.85
CA TRP A 31 11.21 28.34 -8.44
C TRP A 31 12.66 28.17 -8.91
N CYS A 32 12.94 28.54 -10.16
CA CYS A 32 14.29 28.52 -10.70
C CYS A 32 14.48 29.62 -11.75
N PRO A 33 15.13 30.75 -11.39
CA PRO A 33 15.37 31.86 -12.33
C PRO A 33 16.34 31.51 -13.47
N ASP A 34 17.22 30.52 -13.27
CA ASP A 34 18.15 30.05 -14.29
C ASP A 34 17.45 29.06 -15.23
N THR A 35 17.33 29.44 -16.50
CA THR A 35 16.65 28.64 -17.53
C THR A 35 17.29 27.28 -17.78
N ALA A 36 18.62 27.14 -17.62
CA ALA A 36 19.30 25.88 -17.85
C ALA A 36 19.00 24.90 -16.70
N LEU A 37 19.12 25.36 -15.45
CA LEU A 37 18.79 24.58 -14.26
C LEU A 37 17.29 24.26 -14.20
N LEU A 38 16.42 25.18 -14.59
CA LEU A 38 14.98 24.94 -14.69
C LEU A 38 14.66 23.75 -15.61
N ALA A 39 15.32 23.66 -16.77
CA ALA A 39 15.13 22.54 -17.69
C ALA A 39 15.59 21.20 -17.06
N GLU A 40 16.70 21.21 -16.31
CA GLU A 40 17.18 20.02 -15.58
C GLU A 40 16.20 19.57 -14.48
N HIS A 41 15.66 20.51 -13.70
CA HIS A 41 14.68 20.23 -12.67
C HIS A 41 13.35 19.72 -13.25
N LEU A 42 12.89 20.31 -14.36
CA LEU A 42 11.71 19.83 -15.08
C LEU A 42 11.90 18.44 -15.67
N SER A 43 13.09 18.15 -16.22
CA SER A 43 13.45 16.82 -16.71
C SER A 43 13.44 15.78 -15.58
N SER A 44 14.00 16.14 -14.42
CA SER A 44 13.99 15.30 -13.22
C SER A 44 12.58 15.04 -12.71
N LEU A 45 11.73 16.07 -12.66
CA LEU A 45 10.32 15.94 -12.29
C LEU A 45 9.55 15.07 -13.30
N SER A 46 9.79 15.24 -14.60
CA SER A 46 9.19 14.40 -15.64
C SER A 46 9.57 12.93 -15.49
N ARG A 47 10.82 12.64 -15.09
CA ARG A 47 11.26 11.28 -14.79
C ARG A 47 10.51 10.71 -13.59
N VAL A 48 10.45 11.45 -12.48
CA VAL A 48 9.67 11.07 -11.29
C VAL A 48 8.23 10.73 -11.63
N ILE A 49 7.55 11.59 -12.39
CA ILE A 49 6.15 11.38 -12.80
C ILE A 49 6.02 10.12 -13.67
N SER A 50 6.96 9.90 -14.59
CA SER A 50 6.95 8.73 -15.46
C SER A 50 7.16 7.44 -14.67
N ASP A 51 8.10 7.45 -13.72
CA ASP A 51 8.39 6.32 -12.85
C ASP A 51 7.18 6.01 -11.95
N LEU A 52 6.56 7.03 -11.36
CA LEU A 52 5.34 6.85 -10.55
C LEU A 52 4.18 6.31 -11.38
N ARG A 53 3.98 6.85 -12.59
CA ARG A 53 2.93 6.36 -13.49
C ARG A 53 3.07 4.87 -13.74
N ALA A 54 4.28 4.39 -14.04
CA ALA A 54 4.55 2.97 -14.28
C ALA A 54 4.17 2.05 -13.11
N HIS A 55 4.07 2.59 -11.89
CA HIS A 55 3.62 1.86 -10.72
C HIS A 55 2.11 2.00 -10.45
N THR A 56 1.49 3.11 -10.85
CA THR A 56 0.03 3.32 -10.68
C THR A 56 -0.83 2.72 -11.79
N GLU A 57 -0.23 2.35 -12.93
CA GLU A 57 -0.98 1.76 -14.04
C GLU A 57 -1.59 0.38 -13.68
N PRO A 58 -2.80 0.07 -14.17
CA PRO A 58 -3.39 -1.25 -13.99
C PRO A 58 -2.48 -2.35 -14.52
N GLY A 59 -2.31 -3.42 -13.73
CA GLY A 59 -1.40 -4.51 -14.09
C GLY A 59 0.08 -4.21 -13.87
N SER A 60 0.40 -3.08 -13.22
CA SER A 60 1.76 -2.81 -12.77
C SER A 60 2.26 -3.87 -11.78
N ARG A 61 3.58 -3.92 -11.58
CA ARG A 61 4.19 -4.74 -10.52
C ARG A 61 3.63 -4.41 -9.13
N TYR A 62 3.23 -3.15 -8.90
CA TYR A 62 2.62 -2.74 -7.64
C TYR A 62 1.22 -3.32 -7.51
N SER A 63 0.38 -3.17 -8.54
CA SER A 63 -0.98 -3.72 -8.60
C SER A 63 -0.98 -5.24 -8.33
N GLY A 64 -0.09 -6.00 -8.97
CA GLY A 64 -0.01 -7.45 -8.76
C GLY A 64 0.49 -7.84 -7.35
N LEU A 65 1.35 -7.01 -6.74
CA LEU A 65 1.79 -7.21 -5.36
C LEU A 65 0.60 -7.05 -4.39
N VAL A 66 -0.18 -5.99 -4.58
CA VAL A 66 -1.37 -5.68 -3.76
C VAL A 66 -2.42 -6.79 -3.90
N GLU A 67 -2.76 -7.19 -5.12
CA GLU A 67 -3.73 -8.26 -5.39
C GLU A 67 -3.32 -9.60 -4.73
N THR A 68 -2.03 -9.94 -4.80
CA THR A 68 -1.50 -11.14 -4.12
C THR A 68 -1.64 -11.04 -2.61
N PHE A 69 -1.39 -9.84 -2.05
CA PHE A 69 -1.54 -9.59 -0.62
C PHE A 69 -3.01 -9.65 -0.17
N GLU A 70 -3.92 -9.02 -0.90
CA GLU A 70 -5.36 -9.02 -0.60
C GLU A 70 -5.92 -10.44 -0.65
N THR A 71 -5.63 -11.19 -1.72
CA THR A 71 -6.06 -12.60 -1.84
C THR A 71 -5.55 -13.45 -0.68
N TRP A 72 -4.32 -13.20 -0.23
CA TRP A 72 -3.75 -13.87 0.94
C TRP A 72 -4.44 -13.45 2.24
N ALA A 73 -4.70 -12.15 2.41
CA ALA A 73 -5.34 -11.60 3.59
C ALA A 73 -6.77 -12.13 3.76
N ASP A 74 -7.55 -12.18 2.68
CA ASP A 74 -8.92 -12.73 2.68
C ASP A 74 -8.93 -14.21 3.10
N ARG A 75 -7.97 -14.99 2.59
CA ARG A 75 -7.82 -16.40 2.97
C ARG A 75 -7.44 -16.53 4.44
N ALA A 76 -6.51 -15.71 4.91
CA ALA A 76 -6.06 -15.74 6.29
C ALA A 76 -7.18 -15.32 7.26
N GLU A 77 -7.97 -14.30 6.91
CA GLU A 77 -9.13 -13.87 7.68
C GLU A 77 -10.19 -14.97 7.72
N SER A 78 -10.50 -15.61 6.59
CA SER A 78 -11.43 -16.74 6.54
C SER A 78 -11.01 -17.87 7.48
N ILE A 79 -9.72 -18.25 7.49
CA ILE A 79 -9.18 -19.26 8.42
C ILE A 79 -9.33 -18.81 9.88
N LEU A 80 -9.06 -17.54 10.18
CA LEU A 80 -9.18 -16.99 11.53
C LEU A 80 -10.64 -16.93 12.01
N MET A 81 -11.59 -16.68 11.12
CA MET A 81 -13.02 -16.57 11.45
C MET A 81 -13.75 -17.91 11.46
N ASP A 82 -13.26 -18.92 10.75
CA ASP A 82 -13.93 -20.22 10.72
C ASP A 82 -13.84 -20.91 12.09
N ALA A 83 -15.01 -21.23 12.64
CA ALA A 83 -15.21 -21.87 13.93
C ALA A 83 -14.97 -23.38 13.87
N HIS A 84 -14.89 -23.97 12.67
CA HIS A 84 -14.58 -25.38 12.52
C HIS A 84 -13.05 -25.57 12.60
N PRO A 85 -12.54 -26.28 13.62
CA PRO A 85 -11.12 -26.47 13.84
C PRO A 85 -10.60 -27.57 12.91
N GLY A 86 -10.65 -27.34 11.60
CA GLY A 86 -9.78 -28.05 10.67
C GLY A 86 -8.35 -27.58 10.86
N ALA A 87 -7.36 -28.41 10.52
CA ALA A 87 -5.93 -28.09 10.56
C ALA A 87 -5.50 -27.06 9.50
N ALA A 88 -6.28 -25.99 9.32
CA ALA A 88 -6.01 -24.93 8.35
C ALA A 88 -4.92 -24.01 8.91
N PHE A 89 -3.75 -24.04 8.27
CA PHE A 89 -2.60 -23.21 8.59
C PHE A 89 -2.60 -21.95 7.73
N ILE A 90 -2.28 -20.80 8.33
CA ILE A 90 -2.06 -19.57 7.56
C ILE A 90 -0.62 -19.61 7.05
N GLU A 91 -0.46 -19.93 5.77
CA GLU A 91 0.84 -19.89 5.12
C GLU A 91 1.36 -18.45 4.98
N ALA A 92 2.68 -18.28 5.07
CA ALA A 92 3.30 -17.00 4.80
C ALA A 92 3.29 -16.68 3.30
N LEU A 93 3.25 -15.39 2.96
CA LEU A 93 3.44 -14.94 1.58
C LEU A 93 4.76 -15.47 0.98
N PRO A 94 4.76 -15.82 -0.31
CA PRO A 94 5.90 -16.46 -0.97
C PRO A 94 7.12 -15.53 -1.01
N GLU A 95 8.31 -16.13 -1.16
CA GLU A 95 9.57 -15.37 -1.27
C GLU A 95 9.56 -14.38 -2.44
N SER A 96 8.93 -14.76 -3.57
CA SER A 96 8.77 -13.89 -4.73
C SER A 96 8.00 -12.61 -4.42
N TRP A 97 6.98 -12.69 -3.55
CA TRP A 97 6.25 -11.52 -3.07
C TRP A 97 7.14 -10.63 -2.20
N ARG A 98 7.90 -11.21 -1.26
CA ARG A 98 8.82 -10.47 -0.38
C ARG A 98 9.95 -9.77 -1.15
N ALA A 99 10.50 -10.44 -2.17
CA ALA A 99 11.49 -9.85 -3.07
C ALA A 99 10.90 -8.68 -3.87
N THR A 100 9.67 -8.84 -4.39
CA THR A 100 8.97 -7.78 -5.13
C THR A 100 8.65 -6.59 -4.24
N HIS A 101 8.13 -6.84 -3.04
CA HIS A 101 7.88 -5.83 -2.01
C HIS A 101 9.13 -5.02 -1.69
N THR A 102 10.25 -5.70 -1.42
CA THR A 102 11.53 -5.05 -1.11
C THR A 102 12.02 -4.19 -2.28
N SER A 103 11.96 -4.73 -3.50
CA SER A 103 12.32 -4.01 -4.72
C SER A 103 11.47 -2.76 -4.92
N LEU A 104 10.15 -2.85 -4.72
CA LEU A 104 9.24 -1.71 -4.84
C LEU A 104 9.51 -0.67 -3.75
N ALA A 105 9.70 -1.08 -2.50
CA ALA A 105 10.01 -0.17 -1.41
C ALA A 105 11.33 0.60 -1.64
N LEU A 106 12.35 -0.07 -2.19
CA LEU A 106 13.61 0.60 -2.56
C LEU A 106 13.41 1.58 -3.71
N ASN A 107 12.64 1.21 -4.74
CA ASN A 107 12.31 2.10 -5.85
C ASN A 107 11.54 3.34 -5.36
N MET A 108 10.51 3.16 -4.53
CA MET A 108 9.73 4.27 -3.96
C MET A 108 10.61 5.22 -3.14
N ARG A 109 11.55 4.70 -2.33
CA ARG A 109 12.52 5.53 -1.60
C ARG A 109 13.50 6.25 -2.53
N SER A 110 13.84 5.66 -3.67
CA SER A 110 14.64 6.35 -4.68
C SER A 110 13.89 7.52 -5.29
N ILE A 111 12.61 7.32 -5.65
CA ILE A 111 11.74 8.38 -6.16
C ILE A 111 11.55 9.48 -5.11
N GLN A 112 11.30 9.11 -3.86
CA GLN A 112 11.20 10.04 -2.73
C GLN A 112 12.47 10.91 -2.60
N ARG A 113 13.65 10.28 -2.75
CA ARG A 113 14.92 10.99 -2.75
C ARG A 113 15.03 11.94 -3.94
N ASP A 114 14.70 11.49 -5.14
CA ASP A 114 14.75 12.31 -6.34
C ASP A 114 13.86 13.56 -6.22
N ILE A 115 12.67 13.42 -5.62
CA ILE A 115 11.78 14.55 -5.31
C ILE A 115 12.43 15.48 -4.27
N SER A 116 13.02 14.93 -3.21
CA SER A 116 13.67 15.74 -2.15
C SER A 116 14.91 16.51 -2.64
N MET A 117 15.49 16.10 -3.78
CA MET A 117 16.62 16.78 -4.42
C MET A 117 16.17 17.93 -5.33
N LEU A 118 14.87 18.05 -5.62
CA LEU A 118 14.34 19.21 -6.32
C LEU A 118 14.46 20.46 -5.43
N PRO A 119 14.64 21.65 -6.02
CA PRO A 119 14.69 22.87 -5.25
C PRO A 119 13.37 23.07 -4.49
N PRO A 120 13.43 23.62 -3.27
CA PRO A 120 12.22 23.85 -2.49
C PRO A 120 11.27 24.77 -3.26
N LEU A 121 9.98 24.46 -3.18
CA LEU A 121 8.97 25.32 -3.75
C LEU A 121 9.02 26.70 -3.05
N PRO A 122 8.86 27.79 -3.81
CA PRO A 122 8.77 29.12 -3.22
C PRO A 122 7.56 29.17 -2.27
N PRO A 123 7.61 30.00 -1.20
CA PRO A 123 6.48 30.14 -0.29
C PRO A 123 5.23 30.53 -1.08
N ARG A 124 4.08 29.93 -0.73
CA ARG A 124 2.79 30.28 -1.33
C ARG A 124 2.60 31.79 -1.24
N SER A 125 2.54 32.44 -2.40
CA SER A 125 2.06 33.81 -2.49
C SER A 125 0.60 33.82 -2.03
N ASP A 126 0.11 34.94 -1.50
CA ASP A 126 -1.30 35.13 -1.08
C ASP A 126 -2.34 35.00 -2.23
N ALA A 127 -1.92 34.49 -3.39
CA ALA A 127 -2.80 34.11 -4.48
C ALA A 127 -3.64 32.90 -4.05
N GLU A 128 -4.96 32.97 -4.26
CA GLU A 128 -5.92 31.98 -3.76
C GLU A 128 -5.71 30.56 -4.30
N ASP A 129 -4.99 30.39 -5.41
CA ASP A 129 -4.80 29.10 -6.09
C ASP A 129 -3.33 28.68 -6.22
N PRO A 130 -2.98 27.42 -5.85
CA PRO A 130 -1.63 26.89 -6.03
C PRO A 130 -1.30 26.73 -7.52
N SER A 131 -0.02 26.89 -7.86
CA SER A 131 0.44 26.70 -9.24
C SER A 131 0.38 25.21 -9.64
N SER A 132 0.30 24.91 -10.94
CA SER A 132 0.32 23.52 -11.40
C SER A 132 1.60 22.79 -11.02
N LEU A 133 2.74 23.48 -10.98
CA LEU A 133 4.02 22.91 -10.53
C LEU A 133 3.94 22.47 -9.07
N GLU A 134 3.40 23.33 -8.22
CA GLU A 134 3.22 23.04 -6.80
C GLU A 134 2.31 21.84 -6.59
N ILE A 135 1.14 21.83 -7.23
CA ILE A 135 0.21 20.70 -7.20
C ILE A 135 0.92 19.41 -7.64
N MET A 136 1.67 19.45 -8.74
CA MET A 136 2.35 18.25 -9.25
C MET A 136 3.40 17.71 -8.28
N ILE A 137 4.21 18.57 -7.67
CA ILE A 137 5.23 18.13 -6.70
C ILE A 137 4.55 17.59 -5.43
N ASP A 138 3.57 18.31 -4.90
CA ASP A 138 2.81 17.89 -3.72
C ASP A 138 2.13 16.53 -3.95
N ASP A 139 1.46 16.36 -5.10
CA ASP A 139 0.81 15.10 -5.46
C ASP A 139 1.81 13.95 -5.61
N CYS A 140 3.01 14.20 -6.17
CA CYS A 140 4.07 13.19 -6.26
C CYS A 140 4.56 12.77 -4.87
N VAL A 141 4.76 13.73 -3.95
CA VAL A 141 5.15 13.44 -2.56
C VAL A 141 4.07 12.60 -1.88
N LEU A 142 2.81 13.06 -1.93
CA LEU A 142 1.69 12.37 -1.31
C LEU A 142 1.51 10.95 -1.83
N LEU A 143 1.65 10.75 -3.15
CA LEU A 143 1.54 9.44 -3.78
C LEU A 143 2.66 8.50 -3.33
N VAL A 144 3.92 8.94 -3.38
CA VAL A 144 5.08 8.13 -2.94
C VAL A 144 4.97 7.75 -1.47
N ASP A 145 4.62 8.71 -0.62
CA ASP A 145 4.46 8.48 0.81
C ASP A 145 3.30 7.53 1.11
N GLY A 146 2.19 7.68 0.38
CA GLY A 146 1.04 6.78 0.44
C GLY A 146 1.41 5.34 0.09
N MET A 147 2.11 5.13 -1.02
CA MET A 147 2.57 3.81 -1.46
C MET A 147 3.57 3.20 -0.48
N LEU A 148 4.53 3.98 0.04
CA LEU A 148 5.47 3.50 1.06
C LEU A 148 4.75 3.06 2.34
N LYS A 149 3.77 3.83 2.78
CA LYS A 149 2.95 3.51 3.96
C LYS A 149 2.15 2.24 3.74
N GLU A 150 1.54 2.07 2.57
CA GLU A 150 0.79 0.85 2.23
C GLU A 150 1.70 -0.39 2.28
N LEU A 151 2.89 -0.32 1.66
CA LEU A 151 3.88 -1.39 1.71
C LEU A 151 4.30 -1.73 3.16
N GLU A 152 4.48 -0.71 4.01
CA GLU A 152 4.79 -0.91 5.42
C GLU A 152 3.66 -1.62 6.17
N VAL A 153 2.41 -1.17 5.96
CA VAL A 153 1.21 -1.75 6.57
C VAL A 153 1.02 -3.20 6.16
N MET A 154 1.21 -3.55 4.89
CA MET A 154 1.16 -4.94 4.41
C MET A 154 2.12 -5.85 5.19
N THR A 155 3.35 -5.39 5.42
CA THR A 155 4.34 -6.18 6.18
C THR A 155 3.95 -6.34 7.64
N LYS A 156 3.37 -5.30 8.25
CA LYS A 156 2.90 -5.34 9.64
C LYS A 156 1.74 -6.31 9.80
N LEU A 157 0.71 -6.17 8.94
CA LEU A 157 -0.44 -7.05 8.92
C LEU A 157 -0.03 -8.51 8.70
N GLN A 158 0.90 -8.76 7.77
CA GLN A 158 1.41 -10.11 7.55
C GLN A 158 1.97 -10.74 8.83
N LYS A 159 2.83 -10.00 9.53
CA LYS A 159 3.45 -10.48 10.78
C LYS A 159 2.40 -10.73 11.86
N GLU A 160 1.46 -9.82 12.04
CA GLU A 160 0.42 -9.95 13.06
C GLU A 160 -0.49 -11.15 12.79
N VAL A 161 -0.94 -11.33 11.54
CA VAL A 161 -1.81 -12.44 11.14
C VAL A 161 -1.10 -13.79 11.34
N LEU A 162 0.18 -13.90 10.95
CA LEU A 162 0.96 -15.12 11.16
C LEU A 162 1.17 -15.42 12.65
N GLN A 163 1.39 -14.40 13.48
CA GLN A 163 1.50 -14.55 14.92
C GLN A 163 0.18 -15.05 15.54
N ARG A 164 -0.95 -14.47 15.14
CA ARG A 164 -2.28 -14.91 15.59
C ARG A 164 -2.58 -16.34 15.15
N GLY A 165 -2.27 -16.68 13.90
CA GLY A 165 -2.42 -18.03 13.38
C GLY A 165 -1.59 -19.06 14.15
N LYS A 166 -0.34 -18.73 14.47
CA LYS A 166 0.53 -19.58 15.29
C LYS A 166 -0.04 -19.79 16.70
N ALA A 167 -0.46 -18.71 17.37
CA ALA A 167 -1.02 -18.80 18.72
C ALA A 167 -2.27 -19.70 18.76
N ARG A 168 -3.17 -19.57 17.77
CA ARG A 168 -4.34 -20.44 17.64
C ARG A 168 -3.97 -21.92 17.49
N ILE A 169 -2.93 -22.23 16.71
CA ILE A 169 -2.48 -23.62 16.53
C ILE A 169 -1.85 -24.17 17.80
N ASP A 170 -1.02 -23.38 18.48
CA ASP A 170 -0.41 -23.77 19.75
C ASP A 170 -1.51 -24.06 20.80
N GLU A 171 -2.58 -23.26 20.85
CA GLU A 171 -3.77 -23.49 21.69
C GLU A 171 -4.49 -24.79 21.32
N GLN A 172 -4.71 -25.06 20.02
CA GLN A 172 -5.35 -26.28 19.55
C GLN A 172 -4.51 -27.53 19.87
N ILE A 173 -3.20 -27.46 19.70
CA ILE A 173 -2.28 -28.55 20.06
C ILE A 173 -2.35 -28.82 21.57
N ASN A 174 -2.32 -27.77 22.39
CA ASN A 174 -2.43 -27.91 23.84
C ASN A 174 -3.78 -28.50 24.28
N ALA A 175 -4.88 -28.12 23.64
CA ALA A 175 -6.21 -28.68 23.89
C ALA A 175 -6.25 -30.17 23.53
N LEU A 176 -5.77 -30.56 22.33
CA LEU A 176 -5.70 -31.95 21.89
C LEU A 176 -4.83 -32.81 22.82
N MET A 177 -3.69 -32.29 23.26
CA MET A 177 -2.81 -32.97 24.22
C MET A 177 -3.50 -33.18 25.57
N SER A 178 -4.25 -32.18 26.05
CA SER A 178 -4.99 -32.27 27.32
C SER A 178 -6.13 -33.29 27.24
N THR A 179 -6.94 -33.26 26.18
CA THR A 179 -8.00 -34.26 25.96
C THR A 179 -7.42 -35.67 25.76
N GLY A 180 -6.27 -35.80 25.10
CA GLY A 180 -5.58 -37.08 24.94
C GLY A 180 -5.04 -37.67 26.24
N VAL A 181 -4.61 -36.82 27.18
CA VAL A 181 -4.18 -37.24 28.53
C VAL A 181 -5.38 -37.64 29.39
N GLU A 182 -6.49 -36.89 29.32
CA GLU A 182 -7.75 -37.23 30.00
C GLU A 182 -8.33 -38.55 29.50
N ASN A 183 -8.42 -38.74 28.18
CA ASN A 183 -8.89 -40.00 27.59
C ASN A 183 -8.02 -41.20 27.99
N ARG A 184 -6.69 -41.05 28.06
CA ARG A 184 -5.80 -42.13 28.53
C ARG A 184 -5.92 -42.40 30.04
N ALA A 185 -6.20 -41.39 30.85
CA ALA A 185 -6.45 -41.58 32.27
C ALA A 185 -7.77 -42.34 32.49
N GLN A 186 -8.80 -42.01 31.72
CA GLN A 186 -10.11 -42.64 31.76
C GLN A 186 -10.08 -44.09 31.22
N GLU A 187 -9.29 -44.36 30.18
CA GLU A 187 -9.04 -45.74 29.69
C GLU A 187 -8.33 -46.61 30.74
N LYS A 188 -7.44 -46.05 31.57
CA LYS A 188 -6.80 -46.78 32.67
C LYS A 188 -7.75 -47.06 33.83
N GLU A 189 -8.67 -46.15 34.15
CA GLU A 189 -9.71 -46.37 35.17
C GLU A 189 -10.75 -47.40 34.74
N ASN A 190 -11.09 -47.47 33.44
CA ASN A 190 -12.04 -48.44 32.88
C ASN A 190 -11.41 -49.78 32.46
N TRP A 191 -10.12 -49.99 32.72
CA TRP A 191 -9.47 -51.25 32.36
C TRP A 191 -9.82 -52.36 33.36
N GLN A 192 -10.76 -53.23 32.97
CA GLN A 192 -11.01 -54.48 33.69
C GLN A 192 -10.32 -55.65 32.96
N PRO A 193 -9.43 -56.40 33.62
CA PRO A 193 -8.77 -57.54 32.99
C PRO A 193 -9.77 -58.66 32.69
N ALA A 194 -9.62 -59.27 31.51
CA ALA A 194 -10.57 -60.21 30.91
C ALA A 194 -10.91 -61.45 31.76
N TRP A 195 -10.08 -61.81 32.73
CA TRP A 195 -10.30 -62.93 33.66
C TRP A 195 -11.33 -62.67 34.77
N LEU A 196 -11.84 -61.44 34.91
CA LEU A 196 -12.87 -61.09 35.91
C LEU A 196 -14.31 -61.38 35.41
N ASN A 197 -14.50 -61.65 34.12
CA ASN A 197 -15.82 -61.91 33.52
C ASN A 197 -16.06 -63.38 33.13
N GLY A 198 -15.22 -64.31 33.59
CA GLY A 198 -15.39 -65.75 33.36
C GLY A 198 -15.83 -66.47 34.64
N GLY A 199 -17.15 -66.49 34.88
CA GLY A 199 -17.81 -67.40 35.82
C GLY A 199 -18.52 -68.52 35.07
#